data_AF-A0A433D5P0-F1
#
_entry.id   AF-A0A433D5P0-F1
#
_cell.length_a   1.000
_cell.length_b   1.000
_cell.length_c   1.000
_cell.angle_alpha   90.00
_cell.angle_beta   90.00
_cell.angle_gamma   90.00
#
_symmetry.space_group_name_H-M   'P 1'
#
loop_
_entity.id
_entity.type
_entity.pdbx_description
1 polymer ?
#
loop_
_entity_poly.entity_id
_entity_poly.type
_entity_poly.pdbx_seq_one_letter_code
_entity_poly.pdbx_strand_id
1 'polypeptide(L)'
;MNKDAMLEFKNNYMRMRQDRKWKLPSGKYVEDVLYEMPRTWPMKVQYTVSSDATVMNLFSNGDQEHIVTLNVLPDPEIEDELMDYLLKYRKAIRDSRNAENSQCRYQRLSVFSQL
;
A
#
# COMPACT_ATOMS: atom_id res chain seq x y z
N MET A 1 12.76 12.92 5.91
CA MET A 1 12.98 11.81 4.96
C MET A 1 14.35 11.21 5.23
N ASN A 2 14.44 9.90 5.48
CA ASN A 2 15.72 9.24 5.80
C ASN A 2 16.63 9.25 4.55
N LYS A 3 17.82 9.86 4.65
CA LYS A 3 18.76 10.01 3.54
C LYS A 3 19.34 8.66 3.10
N ASP A 4 19.49 7.72 4.03
CA ASP A 4 20.09 6.42 3.78
C ASP A 4 19.15 5.55 2.94
N ALA A 5 17.86 5.52 3.29
CA ALA A 5 16.83 4.82 2.51
C ALA A 5 16.73 5.36 1.06
N MET A 6 16.93 6.66 0.88
CA MET A 6 16.89 7.29 -0.43
C MET A 6 18.13 6.96 -1.29
N LEU A 7 19.30 6.83 -0.65
CA LEU A 7 20.53 6.42 -1.30
C LEU A 7 20.48 4.93 -1.69
N GLU A 8 19.98 4.08 -0.79
CA GLU A 8 19.78 2.66 -1.02
C GLU A 8 18.82 2.41 -2.20
N PHE A 9 17.67 3.10 -2.22
CA PHE A 9 16.72 3.01 -3.33
C PHE A 9 17.36 3.41 -4.67
N LYS A 10 18.10 4.52 -4.70
CA LYS A 10 18.81 4.97 -5.91
C LYS A 10 19.82 3.93 -6.39
N ASN A 11 20.61 3.36 -5.47
CA ASN A 11 21.61 2.34 -5.81
C ASN A 11 20.95 1.06 -6.35
N ASN A 12 19.83 0.65 -5.76
CA ASN A 12 19.08 -0.53 -6.20
C ASN A 12 18.48 -0.32 -7.59
N TYR A 13 17.89 0.86 -7.86
CA TYR A 13 17.36 1.21 -9.18
C TYR A 13 18.46 1.23 -10.24
N MET A 14 19.61 1.86 -9.96
CA MET A 14 20.73 1.93 -10.92
C MET A 14 21.34 0.56 -11.25
N ARG A 15 21.21 -0.42 -10.34
CA ARG A 15 21.66 -1.80 -10.53
C ARG A 15 20.62 -2.70 -11.20
N MET A 16 19.40 -2.20 -11.42
CA MET A 16 18.32 -2.98 -12.01
C MET A 16 18.62 -3.26 -13.48
N ARG A 17 18.65 -4.54 -13.85
CA ARG A 17 18.82 -4.95 -15.23
C ARG A 17 17.55 -4.65 -16.04
N GLN A 18 17.72 -4.20 -17.28
CA GLN A 18 16.62 -3.82 -18.16
C GLN A 18 15.68 -4.98 -18.51
N ASP A 19 16.18 -6.21 -18.57
CA ASP A 19 15.37 -7.41 -18.80
C ASP A 19 14.42 -7.75 -17.65
N ARG A 20 14.63 -7.14 -16.47
CA ARG A 20 13.73 -7.26 -15.31
C ARG A 20 12.73 -6.11 -15.20
N LYS A 21 12.85 -5.09 -16.06
CA LYS A 21 11.94 -3.96 -16.07
C LYS A 21 10.72 -4.29 -16.91
N TRP A 22 9.56 -3.79 -16.49
CA TRP A 22 8.33 -4.01 -17.25
C TRP A 22 8.28 -3.06 -18.45
N LYS A 23 8.51 -3.63 -19.64
CA LYS A 23 8.43 -2.92 -20.91
C LYS A 23 6.98 -2.70 -21.35
N LEU A 24 6.64 -1.47 -21.66
CA LEU A 24 5.34 -1.04 -22.16
C LEU A 24 5.29 -1.00 -23.70
N PRO A 25 4.09 -1.05 -24.31
CA PRO A 25 3.90 -0.90 -25.75
C PRO A 25 4.51 0.38 -26.33
N SER A 26 4.50 1.48 -25.57
CA SER A 26 5.16 2.73 -25.95
C SER A 26 6.69 2.65 -26.01
N GLY A 27 7.29 1.54 -25.58
CA GLY A 27 8.73 1.35 -25.50
C GLY A 27 9.36 1.87 -24.21
N LYS A 28 8.58 2.51 -23.33
CA LYS A 28 9.01 2.94 -21.99
C LYS A 28 8.99 1.77 -21.00
N TYR A 29 9.64 1.97 -19.85
CA TYR A 29 9.58 1.05 -18.72
C TYR A 29 8.75 1.64 -17.59
N VAL A 30 7.92 0.82 -16.94
CA VAL A 30 7.08 1.25 -15.80
C VAL A 30 7.95 1.81 -14.67
N GLU A 31 9.05 1.13 -14.34
CA GLU A 31 9.95 1.51 -13.25
C GLU A 31 10.64 2.85 -13.53
N ASP A 32 10.91 3.17 -14.79
CA ASP A 32 11.55 4.43 -15.17
C ASP A 32 10.58 5.61 -14.96
N VAL A 33 9.32 5.44 -15.38
CA VAL A 33 8.26 6.44 -15.18
C VAL A 33 7.99 6.68 -13.70
N LEU A 34 8.00 5.61 -12.89
CA LEU A 34 7.80 5.71 -11.43
C LEU A 34 9.02 6.33 -10.72
N TYR A 35 10.24 6.06 -11.20
CA TYR A 35 11.46 6.62 -10.62
C TYR A 35 11.56 8.14 -10.81
N GLU A 36 11.05 8.65 -11.94
CA GLU A 36 11.03 10.08 -12.26
C GLU A 36 9.95 10.86 -11.50
N MET A 37 9.01 10.17 -10.84
CA MET A 37 7.90 10.83 -10.14
C MET A 37 8.37 11.69 -8.94
N PRO A 38 7.67 12.79 -8.63
CA PRO A 38 8.00 13.63 -7.48
C PRO A 38 8.03 12.83 -6.17
N ARG A 39 9.15 12.90 -5.46
CA ARG A 39 9.46 12.10 -4.25
C ARG A 39 8.59 12.42 -3.01
N THR A 40 7.59 13.28 -3.17
CA THR A 40 6.61 13.60 -2.12
C THR A 40 5.62 12.46 -1.88
N TRP A 41 5.56 11.48 -2.80
CA TRP A 41 4.69 10.33 -2.65
C TRP A 41 5.31 9.26 -1.73
N PRO A 42 4.53 8.71 -0.78
CA PRO A 42 5.01 7.65 0.09
C PRO A 42 5.42 6.44 -0.75
N MET A 43 6.56 5.80 -0.44
CA MET A 43 7.13 4.61 -1.11
C MET A 43 6.18 3.40 -1.26
N LYS A 44 4.94 3.50 -0.76
CA LYS A 44 3.85 2.52 -0.95
C LYS A 44 3.42 2.35 -2.42
N VAL A 45 3.84 3.23 -3.33
CA VAL A 45 3.53 3.12 -4.77
C VAL A 45 4.10 1.86 -5.42
N GLN A 46 5.04 1.16 -4.76
CA GLN A 46 5.64 -0.08 -5.27
C GLN A 46 4.65 -1.24 -5.48
N TYR A 47 3.48 -1.23 -4.82
CA TYR A 47 2.58 -2.39 -4.81
C TYR A 47 1.32 -2.23 -5.67
N THR A 48 1.03 -1.02 -6.17
CA THR A 48 -0.25 -0.74 -6.83
C THR A 48 -0.09 0.33 -7.90
N VAL A 49 0.56 -0.03 -9.02
CA VAL A 49 0.54 0.81 -10.23
C VAL A 49 -0.87 0.86 -10.82
N SER A 50 -1.62 -0.26 -10.75
CA SER A 50 -2.92 -0.40 -11.42
C SER A 50 -4.11 0.22 -10.67
N SER A 51 -3.99 0.58 -9.39
CA SER A 51 -5.16 1.02 -8.59
C SER A 51 -5.17 2.52 -8.25
N ASP A 52 -4.12 3.26 -8.55
CA ASP A 52 -4.04 4.69 -8.29
C ASP A 52 -4.18 5.48 -9.60
N ALA A 53 -5.30 6.21 -9.73
CA ALA A 53 -5.58 7.03 -10.90
C ALA A 53 -4.50 8.09 -11.17
N THR A 54 -3.85 8.62 -10.12
CA THR A 54 -2.78 9.62 -10.26
C THR A 54 -1.55 9.03 -10.91
N VAL A 55 -1.22 7.78 -10.55
CA VAL A 55 -0.11 7.03 -11.12
C VAL A 55 -0.43 6.62 -12.55
N MET A 56 -1.65 6.16 -12.81
CA MET A 56 -2.08 5.76 -14.16
C MET A 56 -2.04 6.91 -15.17
N ASN A 57 -2.29 8.14 -14.73
CA ASN A 57 -2.20 9.35 -15.57
C ASN A 57 -0.78 9.66 -16.09
N LEU A 58 0.26 9.01 -15.57
CA LEU A 58 1.64 9.15 -16.06
C LEU A 58 1.87 8.38 -17.37
N PHE A 59 0.97 7.45 -17.70
CA PHE A 59 1.08 6.55 -18.84
C PHE A 59 0.14 6.97 -19.96
N SER A 60 0.49 6.60 -21.20
CA SER A 60 -0.41 6.79 -22.34
C SER A 60 -1.63 5.87 -22.24
N ASN A 61 -2.74 6.19 -22.90
CA ASN A 61 -3.96 5.35 -22.84
C ASN A 61 -3.68 3.88 -23.22
N GLY A 62 -2.85 3.63 -24.24
CA GLY A 62 -2.48 2.27 -24.64
C GLY A 62 -1.61 1.55 -23.61
N ASP A 63 -0.73 2.27 -22.93
CA ASP A 63 0.06 1.71 -21.83
C ASP A 63 -0.80 1.46 -20.58
N GLN A 64 -1.78 2.32 -20.31
CA GLN A 64 -2.73 2.15 -19.20
C GLN A 64 -3.54 0.87 -19.39
N GLU A 65 -4.11 0.65 -20.58
CA GLU A 65 -4.84 -0.57 -20.90
C GLU A 65 -3.96 -1.81 -20.76
N HIS A 66 -2.71 -1.75 -21.23
CA HIS A 66 -1.74 -2.83 -21.09
C HIS A 66 -1.40 -3.13 -19.62
N ILE A 67 -1.22 -2.08 -18.80
CA ILE A 67 -0.97 -2.21 -17.36
C ILE A 67 -2.16 -2.87 -16.67
N VAL A 68 -3.38 -2.39 -16.91
CA VAL A 68 -4.59 -2.95 -16.28
C VAL A 68 -4.80 -4.40 -16.68
N THR A 69 -4.61 -4.72 -17.96
CA THR A 69 -4.87 -6.07 -18.49
C THR A 69 -3.88 -7.11 -17.96
N LEU A 70 -2.60 -6.75 -17.84
CA LEU A 70 -1.56 -7.68 -17.39
C LEU A 70 -1.34 -7.69 -15.87
N ASN A 71 -1.82 -6.66 -15.16
CA ASN A 71 -1.73 -6.57 -13.71
C ASN A 71 -3.00 -7.09 -13.00
N VAL A 72 -3.85 -7.83 -13.72
CA VAL A 72 -4.88 -8.66 -13.10
C VAL A 72 -4.17 -9.83 -12.43
N LEU A 73 -3.68 -9.60 -11.21
CA LEU A 73 -3.34 -10.71 -10.34
C LEU A 73 -4.66 -11.42 -9.98
N PRO A 74 -4.70 -12.75 -10.03
CA PRO A 74 -5.82 -13.46 -9.43
C PRO A 74 -5.94 -13.02 -7.97
N ASP A 75 -7.16 -12.98 -7.45
CA ASP A 75 -7.36 -12.73 -6.03
C ASP A 75 -6.45 -13.68 -5.25
N PRO A 76 -5.66 -13.16 -4.29
CA PRO A 76 -4.73 -13.99 -3.55
C PRO A 76 -5.54 -15.08 -2.84
N GLU A 77 -5.23 -16.34 -3.13
CA GLU A 77 -5.79 -17.46 -2.39
C GLU A 77 -5.25 -17.38 -0.96
N ILE A 78 -6.14 -17.09 -0.03
CA ILE A 78 -5.84 -17.07 1.40
C ILE A 78 -6.47 -18.34 1.98
N GLU A 79 -5.66 -19.15 2.66
CA GLU A 79 -6.16 -20.34 3.36
C GLU A 79 -7.27 -19.95 4.35
N ASP A 80 -8.35 -20.74 4.40
CA ASP A 80 -9.51 -20.45 5.24
C ASP A 80 -9.14 -20.27 6.72
N GLU A 81 -8.17 -21.04 7.21
CA GLU A 81 -7.65 -20.93 8.57
C GLU A 81 -6.98 -19.58 8.85
N LEU A 82 -6.19 -19.09 7.88
CA LEU A 82 -5.55 -17.78 7.98
C LEU A 82 -6.58 -16.66 7.92
N MET A 83 -7.59 -16.78 7.04
CA MET A 83 -8.69 -15.82 6.97
C MET A 83 -9.47 -15.75 8.28
N ASP A 84 -9.82 -16.90 8.87
CA ASP A 84 -10.51 -16.98 10.16
C ASP A 84 -9.66 -16.38 11.30
N TYR A 85 -8.36 -16.67 11.32
CA TYR A 85 -7.44 -16.04 12.27
C TYR A 85 -7.43 -14.51 12.14
N LEU A 86 -7.33 -13.97 10.92
CA LEU A 86 -7.32 -12.53 10.66
C LEU A 86 -8.64 -11.87 11.10
N LEU A 87 -9.79 -12.52 10.85
CA LEU A 87 -11.09 -12.05 11.28
C LEU A 87 -11.22 -12.02 12.81
N LYS A 88 -10.77 -13.08 13.49
CA LYS A 88 -10.73 -13.15 14.96
C LYS A 88 -9.82 -12.09 15.56
N TYR A 89 -8.63 -11.91 15.01
CA TYR A 89 -7.68 -10.89 15.46
C TYR A 89 -8.25 -9.47 15.31
N ARG A 90 -8.87 -9.17 14.16
CA ARG A 90 -9.54 -7.89 13.92
C ARG A 90 -10.66 -7.62 14.91
N LYS A 91 -11.47 -8.65 15.21
CA LYS A 91 -12.54 -8.56 16.22
C LYS A 91 -11.96 -8.28 17.61
N ALA A 92 -10.92 -9.01 18.02
CA ALA A 92 -10.26 -8.82 19.32
C ALA A 92 -9.71 -7.39 19.50
N ILE A 93 -9.08 -6.81 18.47
CA ILE A 93 -8.62 -5.41 18.52
C ILE A 93 -9.78 -4.45 18.72
N ARG A 94 -10.89 -4.66 17.99
CA ARG A 94 -12.08 -3.81 18.08
C ARG A 94 -12.69 -3.89 19.49
N ASP A 95 -12.79 -5.10 20.02
CA ASP A 95 -13.37 -5.34 21.33
C ASP A 95 -12.50 -4.77 22.45
N SER A 96 -11.16 -4.87 22.36
CA SER A 96 -10.23 -4.22 23.29
C SER A 96 -10.40 -2.71 23.31
N ARG A 97 -10.45 -2.06 22.12
CA ARG A 97 -10.67 -0.61 22.03
C ARG A 97 -12.04 -0.20 22.58
N ASN A 98 -13.07 -1.00 22.36
CA ASN A 98 -14.41 -0.74 22.88
C ASN A 98 -14.48 -0.92 24.41
N ALA A 99 -13.76 -1.90 24.95
CA ALA A 99 -13.66 -2.13 26.39
C ALA A 99 -12.92 -0.97 27.08
N GLU A 100 -11.78 -0.53 26.53
CA GLU A 100 -11.03 0.64 27.02
C GLU A 100 -11.90 1.92 26.99
N ASN A 101 -12.61 2.16 25.90
CA ASN A 101 -13.53 3.31 25.78
C ASN A 101 -14.70 3.24 26.77
N SER A 102 -15.24 2.05 27.00
CA SER A 102 -16.30 1.82 27.99
C SER A 102 -15.78 2.06 29.41
N GLN A 103 -14.61 1.53 29.74
CA GLN A 103 -13.98 1.69 31.05
C GLN A 103 -13.65 3.15 31.36
N CYS A 104 -13.20 3.91 30.36
CA CYS A 104 -12.97 5.35 30.47
C CYS A 104 -14.27 6.15 30.72
N ARG A 105 -15.40 5.72 30.13
CA ARG A 105 -16.72 6.31 30.39
C ARG A 105 -17.23 6.03 31.80
N TYR A 106 -17.08 4.81 32.30
CA TYR A 106 -17.48 4.46 33.67
C TYR A 106 -16.67 5.22 34.73
N GLN A 107 -15.35 5.39 34.51
CA GLN A 107 -14.50 6.18 35.40
C GLN A 107 -14.91 7.67 35.43
N ARG A 108 -15.27 8.28 34.30
CA ARG A 108 -15.78 9.66 34.29
C ARG A 108 -17.09 9.79 35.06
N LEU A 109 -18.07 8.92 34.79
CA LEU A 109 -19.38 8.98 35.46
C LEU A 109 -19.27 8.77 36.98
N SER A 110 -18.37 7.88 37.42
CA SER A 110 -18.07 7.64 38.83
C SER A 110 -17.52 8.88 39.56
N VAL A 111 -16.70 9.71 38.89
CA VAL A 111 -16.14 10.93 39.48
C VAL A 111 -17.19 12.02 39.62
N PHE A 112 -18.15 12.10 38.68
CA PHE A 112 -19.25 13.08 38.75
C PHE A 112 -20.34 12.73 39.77
N SER A 113 -20.48 11.45 40.17
CA SER A 113 -21.44 11.02 41.21
C SER A 113 -20.93 11.19 42.65
N GLN A 114 -19.70 11.69 42.85
CA GLN A 114 -19.07 11.89 44.17
C GLN A 114 -18.91 13.37 44.54
N LEU A 115 -19.42 14.29 43.71
CA LEU A 115 -19.56 15.73 43.97
C LEU A 115 -21.03 16.07 44.22
#